data_AF-A0A947X7H2-F1
#
_entry.id   AF-A0A947X7H2-F1
#
_cell.length_a   1.000
_cell.length_b   1.000
_cell.length_c   1.000
_cell.angle_alpha   90.00
_cell.angle_beta   90.00
_cell.angle_gamma   90.00
#
_symmetry.space_group_name_H-M   'P 1'
#
loop_
_entity.id
_entity.type
_entity.pdbx_description
1 polymer ?
#
loop_
_entity_poly.entity_id
_entity_poly.type
_entity_poly.pdbx_seq_one_letter_code
_entity_poly.pdbx_strand_id
1 'polypeptide(L)' 'KLWHRKCQCAGHQSNNKIYKNTIEHPHHKDKHCPNEFETSYSPDRKEIVYCEACYNKEVG' A
#
# COMPACT_ATOMS: atom_id res chain seq x y z
N LYS A 1 -17.76 -8.07 -6.87
CA LYS A 1 -16.77 -8.98 -6.25
C LYS A 1 -15.75 -8.12 -5.52
N LEU A 2 -15.47 -8.42 -4.26
CA LEU A 2 -14.37 -7.81 -3.52
C LEU A 2 -13.14 -8.71 -3.68
N TRP A 3 -11.96 -8.09 -3.73
CA TRP A 3 -10.68 -8.74 -3.88
C TRP A 3 -9.87 -8.53 -2.61
N HIS A 4 -9.42 -9.63 -2.01
CA HIS A 4 -8.48 -9.58 -0.90
C HIS A 4 -7.12 -9.10 -1.39
N ARG A 5 -6.59 -8.04 -0.77
CA ARG A 5 -5.30 -7.43 -1.13
C ARG A 5 -4.48 -7.14 0.13
N LYS A 6 -3.16 -7.24 -0.02
CA LYS A 6 -2.21 -6.72 0.95
C LYS A 6 -1.77 -5.32 0.56
N CYS A 7 -1.45 -4.49 1.56
CA CYS A 7 -0.88 -3.17 1.33
C CYS A 7 0.40 -3.27 0.48
N GLN A 8 0.45 -2.52 -0.62
CA GLN A 8 1.56 -2.56 -1.57
C GLN A 8 2.59 -1.45 -1.37
N CYS A 9 2.58 -0.75 -0.23
CA CYS A 9 3.51 0.35 0.03
C CYS A 9 4.96 -0.13 0.24
N ALA A 10 5.18 -1.36 0.72
CA ALA A 10 6.48 -2.01 0.89
C ALA A 10 7.61 -1.16 1.55
N GLY A 11 7.28 -0.33 2.53
CA GLY A 11 8.27 0.42 3.32
C GLY A 11 8.64 1.74 2.66
N HIS A 12 9.82 1.81 2.04
CA HIS A 12 10.35 3.02 1.37
C HIS A 12 9.76 3.28 -0.02
N GLN A 13 9.29 2.24 -0.69
CA GLN A 13 8.80 2.32 -2.05
C GLN A 13 7.83 1.18 -2.30
N SER A 14 6.87 1.42 -3.20
CA SER A 14 5.86 0.43 -3.53
C SER A 14 6.45 -0.91 -3.95
N ASN A 15 5.69 -1.98 -3.77
CA ASN A 15 6.13 -3.34 -4.05
C ASN A 15 6.58 -3.54 -5.51
N ASN A 16 6.00 -2.76 -6.44
CA ASN A 16 6.35 -2.79 -7.85
C ASN A 16 7.49 -1.81 -8.20
N LYS A 17 8.06 -1.10 -7.21
CA LYS A 17 9.13 -0.11 -7.34
C LYS A 17 8.82 1.06 -8.28
N ILE A 18 7.54 1.30 -8.54
CA ILE A 18 7.06 2.36 -9.45
C ILE A 18 6.94 3.70 -8.70
N TYR A 19 6.56 3.65 -7.42
CA TYR A 19 6.31 4.84 -6.61
C TYR A 19 7.18 4.78 -5.36
N LYS A 20 7.88 5.88 -5.09
CA LYS A 20 8.67 6.03 -3.86
C LYS A 20 7.79 6.71 -2.82
N ASN A 21 7.63 6.08 -1.67
CA ASN A 21 6.86 6.65 -0.58
C ASN A 21 7.53 7.95 -0.12
N THR A 22 6.71 8.94 0.19
CA THR A 22 7.18 10.27 0.60
C THR A 22 7.45 10.33 2.10
N ILE A 23 6.85 9.43 2.86
CA ILE A 23 6.99 9.36 4.32
C ILE A 23 7.30 7.93 4.79
N GLU A 24 8.04 7.83 5.90
CA GLU A 24 8.19 6.58 6.63
C GLU A 24 6.91 6.26 7.42
N HIS A 25 6.24 5.19 7.07
CA HIS A 25 4.99 4.80 7.72
C HIS A 25 5.24 4.30 9.15
N PRO A 26 4.65 4.92 10.19
CA PRO A 26 5.05 4.68 11.59
C PRO A 26 4.80 3.25 12.11
N HIS A 27 3.86 2.51 11.49
CA HIS A 27 3.47 1.18 11.95
C HIS A 27 4.31 0.04 11.38
N HIS A 28 5.12 0.29 10.34
CA HIS A 28 6.02 -0.73 9.78
C HIS A 28 7.41 -0.19 9.39
N LYS A 29 7.59 1.14 9.38
CA LYS A 29 8.82 1.85 9.04
C LYS A 29 9.33 1.45 7.66
N ASP A 30 10.52 0.85 7.60
CA ASP A 30 11.14 0.28 6.41
C ASP A 30 10.58 -1.07 5.97
N LYS A 31 9.80 -1.74 6.82
CA LYS A 31 9.36 -3.12 6.56
C LYS A 31 8.15 -3.17 5.64
N HIS A 32 7.83 -4.35 5.12
CA HIS A 32 6.59 -4.53 4.39
C HIS A 32 5.40 -4.38 5.34
N CYS A 33 4.41 -3.58 4.95
CA CYS A 33 3.18 -3.43 5.72
C CYS A 33 2.43 -4.78 5.81
N PRO A 34 2.06 -5.24 7.01
CA PRO A 34 1.31 -6.48 7.18
C PRO A 34 -0.21 -6.31 7.00
N ASN A 35 -0.70 -5.09 6.74
CA ASN A 35 -2.13 -4.84 6.60
C ASN A 35 -2.70 -5.47 5.32
N GLU A 36 -3.82 -6.15 5.49
CA GLU A 36 -4.62 -6.77 4.42
C GLU A 36 -6.06 -6.28 4.51
N PHE A 37 -6.69 -6.08 3.36
CA PHE A 37 -8.04 -5.52 3.27
C PHE A 37 -8.72 -5.97 1.98
N GLU A 38 -10.03 -5.82 1.95
CA GLU A 38 -10.84 -6.11 0.77
C GLU A 38 -11.07 -4.84 -0.04
N THR A 39 -10.98 -4.96 -1.36
CA THR A 39 -11.18 -3.83 -2.26
C THR A 39 -11.90 -4.21 -3.54
N SER A 40 -12.61 -3.27 -4.14
CA SER A 40 -13.22 -3.43 -5.46
C SER A 40 -12.20 -3.32 -6.61
N TYR A 41 -10.94 -2.95 -6.33
CA TYR A 41 -9.87 -2.85 -7.33
C TYR A 41 -9.37 -4.23 -7.80
N SER A 42 -9.67 -4.58 -9.06
CA SER A 42 -9.27 -5.85 -9.68
C SER A 42 -7.74 -6.05 -9.69
N PRO A 43 -7.24 -7.29 -9.49
CA PRO A 43 -5.83 -7.66 -9.68
C PRO A 43 -5.23 -7.26 -11.03
N ASP A 44 -6.05 -7.18 -12.08
CA ASP A 44 -5.62 -6.77 -13.43
C ASP A 44 -5.20 -5.29 -13.52
N ARG A 45 -5.60 -4.47 -12.55
CA ARG A 45 -5.22 -3.06 -12.54
C ARG A 45 -3.76 -2.93 -12.09
N LYS A 46 -3.00 -2.13 -12.84
CA LYS A 46 -1.59 -1.81 -12.53
C LYS A 46 -1.44 -0.77 -11.40
N GLU A 47 -2.56 -0.29 -10.87
CA GLU A 47 -2.63 0.67 -9.77
C GLU A 47 -2.07 0.04 -8.49
N ILE A 48 -1.34 0.84 -7.72
CA ILE A 48 -0.77 0.40 -6.44
C ILE A 48 -1.80 0.68 -5.36
N VAL A 49 -2.19 -0.34 -4.61
CA VAL A 49 -3.20 -0.19 -3.55
C VAL A 49 -2.54 -0.14 -2.18
N TYR A 50 -2.75 0.96 -1.47
CA TYR A 50 -2.27 1.16 -0.10
C TYR A 50 -3.38 0.86 0.90
N CYS A 51 -3.01 0.41 2.10
CA CYS A 51 -3.97 0.41 3.20
C CYS A 51 -4.30 1.85 3.61
N GLU A 52 -5.47 2.02 4.21
CA GLU A 52 -5.96 3.33 4.67
C GLU A 52 -4.92 4.08 5.51
N ALA A 53 -4.27 3.40 6.44
CA ALA A 53 -3.24 4.01 7.30
C ALA A 53 -2.00 4.50 6.54
N CYS A 54 -1.57 3.82 5.46
CA CYS A 54 -0.46 4.29 4.62
C CYS A 54 -0.92 5.42 3.70
N TYR A 55 -2.07 5.25 3.07
CA TYR A 55 -2.64 6.26 2.17
C TYR A 55 -2.86 7.60 2.87
N ASN A 56 -3.46 7.59 4.06
CA ASN A 56 -3.67 8.80 4.87
C ASN A 56 -2.37 9.48 5.30
N LYS A 57 -1.24 8.75 5.34
CA LYS A 57 0.07 9.33 5.65
C LYS A 57 0.76 9.94 4.43
N GLU A 58 0.53 9.37 3.25
CA GLU A 58 1.07 9.91 1.99
C GLU A 58 0.29 11.12 1.47
N VAL A 59 -1.02 11.19 1.75
CA VAL A 59 -1.89 12.29 1.28
C VAL A 59 -2.08 13.38 2.35
N GLY A 60 -1.73 13.09 3.60
CA GLY A 60 -1.96 13.95 4.77
C GLY A 60 -0.82 14.89 5.13
#